data_AF-A0A8T5RQZ9-F1
#
_entry.id   AF-A0A8T5RQZ9-F1
#
_cell.length_a   1.000
_cell.length_b   1.000
_cell.length_c   1.000
_cell.angle_alpha   90.00
_cell.angle_beta   90.00
_cell.angle_gamma   90.00
#
_symmetry.space_group_name_H-M   'P 1'
#
loop_
_entity.id
_entity.type
_entity.pdbx_description
1 polymer ?
#
loop_
_entity_poly.entity_id
_entity_poly.type
_entity_poly.pdbx_seq_one_letter_code
_entity_poly.pdbx_strand_id
1 'polypeptide(L)'
;MIEKNIERDILARMRTLLALERNYLAEERTHLAEFRTGLSISLIVVPISLFFITLEINILLYLIFCVFMGTISVWGIWMVFSSNSKLIKIKKRIKIEKYREKQIFNSSEVIREIFDDCIVFEDDH
;
A
#
# COMPACT_ATOMS: atom_id res chain seq x y z
N MET A 1 12.99 11.90 39.94
CA MET A 1 12.48 12.90 38.95
C MET A 1 12.98 12.62 37.53
N ILE A 2 14.23 12.19 37.37
CA ILE A 2 14.84 11.83 36.06
C ILE A 2 14.17 10.62 35.42
N GLU A 3 13.94 9.56 36.18
CA GLU A 3 13.32 8.30 35.73
C GLU A 3 11.92 8.48 35.11
N LYS A 4 11.05 9.25 35.77
CA LYS A 4 9.73 9.63 35.25
C LYS A 4 9.79 10.41 33.92
N ASN A 5 10.89 11.12 33.66
CA ASN A 5 11.05 11.86 32.40
C ASN A 5 11.50 10.93 31.26
N ILE A 6 12.31 9.93 31.58
CA ILE A 6 12.76 8.89 30.63
C ILE A 6 11.57 8.02 30.20
N GLU A 7 10.75 7.56 31.15
CA GLU A 7 9.54 6.79 30.84
C GLU A 7 8.58 7.55 29.92
N ARG A 8 8.40 8.85 30.18
CA ARG A 8 7.54 9.72 29.36
C ARG A 8 8.10 9.91 27.95
N ASP A 9 9.41 10.06 27.80
CA ASP A 9 10.05 10.19 26.48
C ASP A 9 9.93 8.88 25.68
N ILE A 10 10.15 7.74 26.32
CA ILE A 10 10.01 6.42 25.73
C ILE A 10 8.56 6.16 25.27
N LEU A 11 7.58 6.48 26.12
CA LEU A 11 6.17 6.33 25.78
C LEU A 11 5.73 7.29 24.67
N ALA A 12 6.28 8.51 24.65
CA ALA A 12 6.05 9.46 23.57
C ALA A 12 6.61 8.94 22.25
N ARG A 13 7.83 8.38 22.24
CA ARG A 13 8.43 7.76 21.06
C ARG A 13 7.61 6.59 20.54
N MET A 14 7.16 5.69 21.41
CA MET A 14 6.29 4.57 21.00
C MET A 14 4.98 5.05 20.36
N ARG A 15 4.32 6.07 20.93
CA ARG A 15 3.12 6.66 20.33
C ARG A 15 3.39 7.24 18.95
N THR A 16 4.53 7.89 18.75
CA THR A 16 4.90 8.44 17.42
C THR A 16 5.17 7.35 16.39
N LEU A 17 5.81 6.24 16.79
CA LEU A 17 6.07 5.10 15.90
C LEU A 17 4.77 4.41 15.48
N LEU A 18 3.89 4.11 16.45
CA LEU A 18 2.56 3.53 16.18
C LEU A 18 1.68 4.44 15.30
N ALA A 19 1.76 5.77 15.50
CA ALA A 19 1.05 6.72 14.64
C ALA A 19 1.59 6.69 13.20
N LEU A 20 2.89 6.52 13.04
CA LEU A 20 3.56 6.44 11.75
C LEU A 20 3.28 5.11 11.02
N GLU A 21 3.22 3.99 11.75
CA GLU A 21 2.77 2.71 11.23
C GLU A 21 1.33 2.80 10.66
N ARG A 22 0.42 3.41 11.41
CA ARG A 22 -0.97 3.62 10.96
C ARG A 22 -1.04 4.42 9.66
N ASN A 23 -0.20 5.44 9.52
CA ASN A 23 -0.12 6.23 8.30
C ASN A 23 0.38 5.39 7.10
N TYR A 24 1.40 4.56 7.29
CA TYR A 24 1.88 3.68 6.23
C TYR A 24 0.87 2.60 5.85
N LEU A 25 0.14 2.03 6.81
CA LEU A 25 -0.94 1.07 6.53
C LEU A 25 -2.08 1.73 5.76
N ALA A 26 -2.41 2.99 6.07
CA ALA A 26 -3.37 3.76 5.28
C ALA A 26 -2.87 3.99 3.85
N GLU A 27 -1.60 4.38 3.68
CA GLU A 27 -0.96 4.58 2.37
C GLU A 27 -0.94 3.27 1.56
N GLU A 28 -0.60 2.14 2.17
CA GLU A 28 -0.63 0.83 1.54
C GLU A 28 -2.03 0.49 1.00
N ARG A 29 -3.09 0.72 1.80
CA ARG A 29 -4.47 0.50 1.37
C ARG A 29 -4.85 1.37 0.18
N THR A 30 -4.41 2.63 0.15
CA THR A 30 -4.68 3.52 -0.99
C THR A 30 -4.01 3.03 -2.27
N HIS A 31 -2.75 2.61 -2.21
CA HIS A 31 -2.07 2.07 -3.39
C HIS A 31 -2.61 0.71 -3.82
N LEU A 32 -3.04 -0.13 -2.88
CA LEU A 32 -3.72 -1.39 -3.22
C LEU A 32 -5.05 -1.13 -3.95
N ALA A 33 -5.80 -0.09 -3.54
CA ALA A 33 -6.98 0.35 -4.25
C ALA A 33 -6.64 0.86 -5.66
N GLU A 34 -5.59 1.67 -5.82
CA GLU A 34 -5.09 2.12 -7.13
C GLU A 34 -4.69 0.94 -8.04
N PHE A 35 -4.03 -0.07 -7.48
CA PHE A 35 -3.66 -1.29 -8.19
C PHE A 35 -4.90 -2.03 -8.68
N ARG A 36 -5.90 -2.19 -7.81
CA ARG A 36 -7.16 -2.85 -8.14
C ARG A 36 -7.91 -2.11 -9.24
N THR A 37 -7.96 -0.77 -9.20
CA THR A 37 -8.61 0.02 -10.25
C THR A 37 -7.90 -0.12 -11.60
N GLY A 38 -6.56 -0.09 -11.61
CA GLY A 38 -5.79 -0.30 -12.84
C GLY A 38 -6.03 -1.70 -13.45
N LEU A 39 -6.12 -2.73 -12.59
CA LEU A 39 -6.42 -4.09 -13.01
C LEU A 39 -7.86 -4.22 -13.54
N SER A 40 -8.84 -3.61 -12.88
CA SER A 40 -10.24 -3.58 -13.34
C SER A 40 -10.38 -2.91 -14.70
N ILE A 41 -9.69 -1.78 -14.93
CA ILE A 41 -9.69 -1.10 -16.23
C ILE A 41 -9.13 -2.03 -17.31
N SER A 42 -7.98 -2.66 -17.06
CA SER A 42 -7.35 -3.60 -18.00
C SER A 42 -8.27 -4.78 -18.33
N LEU A 43 -8.97 -5.32 -17.33
CA LEU A 43 -9.88 -6.46 -17.50
C LEU A 43 -11.14 -6.09 -18.31
N ILE A 44 -11.69 -4.88 -18.09
CA ILE A 44 -12.94 -4.43 -18.73
C ILE A 44 -12.72 -4.05 -20.20
N VAL A 45 -11.52 -3.58 -20.56
CA VAL A 45 -11.21 -3.17 -21.94
C VAL A 45 -11.36 -4.31 -22.95
N VAL A 46 -10.94 -5.52 -22.59
CA VAL A 46 -10.98 -6.70 -23.49
C VAL A 46 -12.42 -7.10 -23.90
N PRO A 47 -13.36 -7.38 -22.98
CA PRO A 47 -14.72 -7.77 -23.36
C PRO A 47 -15.48 -6.65 -24.06
N ILE A 48 -15.26 -5.39 -23.69
CA ILE A 48 -15.87 -4.26 -24.40
C ILE A 48 -15.33 -4.22 -25.85
N SER A 49 -14.01 -4.37 -26.05
CA SER A 49 -13.45 -4.39 -27.40
C SER A 49 -14.05 -5.52 -28.25
N LEU A 50 -14.27 -6.71 -27.69
CA LEU A 50 -14.90 -7.83 -28.40
C LEU A 50 -16.37 -7.56 -28.73
N PHE A 51 -17.13 -6.95 -27.81
CA PHE A 51 -18.53 -6.59 -28.05
C PHE A 51 -18.68 -5.63 -29.23
N PHE A 52 -17.78 -4.64 -29.34
CA PHE A 52 -17.78 -3.68 -30.45
C PHE A 52 -17.35 -4.29 -31.79
N ILE A 53 -16.58 -5.40 -31.80
CA ILE A 53 -16.24 -6.12 -33.04
C ILE A 53 -17.47 -6.84 -33.61
N THR A 54 -18.32 -7.40 -32.74
CA THR A 54 -19.54 -8.12 -33.15
C THR A 54 -20.64 -7.19 -33.65
N LEU A 55 -20.61 -5.93 -33.23
CA LEU A 55 -21.52 -4.90 -33.71
C LEU A 55 -21.03 -4.46 -35.10
N GLU A 56 -21.86 -4.52 -36.14
CA GLU A 56 -21.50 -4.13 -37.53
C GLU A 56 -21.37 -2.59 -37.68
N ILE A 57 -20.45 -1.99 -36.94
CA ILE A 57 -20.22 -0.55 -36.92
C ILE A 57 -19.31 -0.13 -38.07
N ASN A 58 -19.47 1.13 -38.49
CA ASN A 58 -18.64 1.75 -39.50
C ASN A 58 -17.14 1.61 -39.17
N ILE A 59 -16.34 1.24 -40.17
CA ILE A 59 -14.91 0.96 -40.00
C ILE A 59 -14.11 2.13 -39.43
N LEU A 60 -14.52 3.36 -39.78
CA LEU A 60 -13.92 4.59 -39.27
C LEU A 60 -14.22 4.79 -37.77
N LEU A 61 -15.43 4.48 -37.32
CA LEU A 61 -15.80 4.55 -35.91
C LEU A 61 -15.05 3.48 -35.10
N TYR A 62 -14.91 2.28 -35.66
CA TYR A 62 -14.14 1.19 -35.05
C TYR A 62 -12.66 1.57 -34.84
N LEU A 63 -12.02 2.19 -35.84
CA LEU A 63 -10.63 2.65 -35.72
C LEU A 63 -10.45 3.68 -34.60
N ILE A 64 -11.35 4.67 -34.50
CA ILE A 64 -11.33 5.66 -33.42
C ILE A 64 -11.48 4.98 -32.06
N PHE A 65 -12.40 4.01 -31.96
CA PHE A 65 -12.63 3.26 -30.74
C PHE A 65 -11.41 2.42 -30.31
N CYS A 66 -10.75 1.73 -31.25
CA CYS A 66 -9.54 0.97 -30.97
C CYS A 66 -8.41 1.86 -30.44
N VAL A 67 -8.21 3.04 -31.03
CA VAL A 67 -7.21 4.00 -30.53
C VAL A 67 -7.55 4.43 -29.11
N PHE A 68 -8.80 4.79 -28.84
CA PHE A 68 -9.26 5.18 -27.51
C PHE A 68 -9.04 4.08 -26.47
N MET A 69 -9.48 2.85 -26.75
CA MET A 69 -9.31 1.71 -25.85
C MET A 69 -7.83 1.33 -25.66
N GLY A 70 -7.01 1.50 -26.69
CA GLY A 70 -5.56 1.36 -26.61
C GLY A 70 -4.92 2.36 -25.64
N THR A 71 -5.35 3.62 -25.67
CA THR A 71 -4.83 4.61 -24.69
C THR A 71 -5.24 4.28 -23.26
N ILE A 72 -6.47 3.80 -23.05
CA ILE A 72 -6.98 3.41 -21.72
C ILE A 72 -6.24 2.19 -21.20
N SER A 73 -5.97 1.18 -22.04
CA SER A 73 -5.25 -0.02 -21.62
C SER A 73 -3.80 0.29 -21.24
N VAL A 74 -3.10 1.10 -22.04
CA VAL A 74 -1.74 1.56 -21.73
C VAL A 74 -1.73 2.33 -20.40
N TRP A 75 -2.71 3.21 -20.19
CA TRP A 75 -2.82 3.96 -18.94
C TRP A 75 -3.13 3.05 -17.74
N GLY A 76 -4.04 2.08 -17.89
CA GLY A 76 -4.35 1.09 -16.86
C GLY A 76 -3.15 0.22 -16.48
N ILE A 77 -2.39 -0.27 -17.48
CA ILE A 77 -1.15 -1.04 -17.25
C ILE A 77 -0.10 -0.19 -16.54
N TRP A 78 0.07 1.07 -16.96
CA TRP A 78 0.97 2.01 -16.28
C TRP A 78 0.58 2.24 -14.81
N MET A 79 -0.71 2.37 -14.52
CA MET A 79 -1.22 2.55 -13.16
C MET A 79 -0.91 1.34 -12.27
N VAL A 80 -1.12 0.12 -12.80
CA VAL A 80 -0.77 -1.14 -12.12
C VAL A 80 0.72 -1.20 -11.78
N PHE A 81 1.57 -0.88 -12.76
CA PHE A 81 3.02 -0.89 -12.56
C PHE A 81 3.48 0.19 -11.57
N SER A 82 2.95 1.40 -11.71
CA SER A 82 3.26 2.52 -10.81
C SER A 82 2.88 2.21 -9.37
N SER A 83 1.68 1.69 -9.13
CA SER A 83 1.23 1.32 -7.78
C SER A 83 2.11 0.23 -7.16
N ASN A 84 2.46 -0.83 -7.91
CA ASN A 84 3.35 -1.87 -7.40
C ASN A 84 4.72 -1.31 -6.98
N SER A 85 5.27 -0.38 -7.76
CA SER A 85 6.55 0.26 -7.41
C SER A 85 6.48 1.08 -6.12
N LYS A 86 5.34 1.73 -5.84
CA LYS A 86 5.09 2.49 -4.60
C LYS A 86 4.87 1.54 -3.42
N LEU A 87 4.09 0.48 -3.59
CA LEU A 87 3.87 -0.56 -2.57
C LEU A 87 5.17 -1.19 -2.11
N ILE A 88 6.08 -1.53 -3.04
CA ILE A 88 7.40 -2.10 -2.68
C ILE A 88 8.21 -1.11 -1.83
N LYS A 89 8.16 0.20 -2.13
CA LYS A 89 8.86 1.22 -1.34
C LYS A 89 8.28 1.35 0.06
N ILE A 90 6.96 1.32 0.20
CA ILE A 90 6.28 1.42 1.50
C ILE A 90 6.57 0.18 2.36
N LYS A 91 6.48 -1.03 1.80
CA LYS A 91 6.82 -2.27 2.51
C LYS A 91 8.25 -2.26 3.06
N LYS A 92 9.21 -1.70 2.30
CA LYS A 92 10.58 -1.52 2.78
C LYS A 92 10.66 -0.55 3.97
N ARG A 93 9.93 0.57 3.95
CA ARG A 93 9.90 1.52 5.07
C ARG A 93 9.25 0.91 6.31
N ILE A 94 8.12 0.21 6.15
CA ILE A 94 7.45 -0.51 7.26
C ILE A 94 8.41 -1.50 7.92
N LYS A 95 9.21 -2.24 7.13
CA LYS A 95 10.18 -3.20 7.67
C LYS A 95 11.28 -2.54 8.50
N ILE A 96 11.77 -1.37 8.08
CA ILE A 96 12.79 -0.60 8.82
C ILE A 96 12.19 -0.09 10.13
N GLU A 97 10.95 0.39 10.11
CA GLU A 97 10.30 0.94 11.29
C GLU A 97 9.92 -0.14 12.31
N LYS A 98 9.45 -1.31 11.86
CA LYS A 98 9.28 -2.49 12.72
C LYS A 98 10.59 -2.92 13.39
N TYR A 99 11.72 -2.81 12.68
CA TYR A 99 13.02 -3.10 13.28
C TYR A 99 13.38 -2.12 14.41
N ARG A 100 13.07 -0.83 14.24
CA ARG A 100 13.27 0.19 15.28
C ARG A 100 12.35 -0.01 16.48
N GLU A 101 11.11 -0.39 16.25
CA GLU A 101 10.16 -0.75 17.31
C GLU A 101 10.68 -1.93 18.12
N LYS A 102 11.14 -3.00 17.45
CA LYS A 102 11.75 -4.17 18.11
C LYS A 102 12.98 -3.79 18.93
N GLN A 103 13.81 -2.87 18.43
CA GLN A 103 14.98 -2.38 19.16
C GLN A 103 14.59 -1.60 20.43
N ILE A 104 13.62 -0.69 20.33
CA ILE A 104 13.14 0.11 21.47
C ILE A 104 12.44 -0.80 22.50
N PHE A 105 11.62 -1.73 22.03
CA PHE A 105 10.94 -2.72 22.87
C PHE A 105 11.93 -3.60 23.64
N ASN A 106 12.93 -4.18 22.96
CA ASN A 106 13.94 -5.01 23.62
C ASN A 106 14.85 -4.22 24.57
N SER A 107 15.01 -2.91 24.36
CA SER A 107 15.84 -2.06 25.22
C SER A 107 15.15 -1.59 26.51
N SER A 108 13.82 -1.70 26.60
CA SER A 108 13.04 -1.15 27.71
C SER A 108 12.18 -2.23 28.37
N GLU A 109 12.61 -2.66 29.56
CA GLU A 109 11.88 -3.62 30.39
C GLU A 109 10.46 -3.13 30.75
N VAL A 110 10.32 -1.81 30.97
CA VAL A 110 9.03 -1.15 31.25
C VAL A 110 8.07 -1.24 30.06
N ILE A 111 8.54 -1.02 28.82
CA ILE A 111 7.67 -1.21 27.64
C ILE A 111 7.30 -2.68 27.51
N ARG A 112 8.28 -3.58 27.72
CA ARG A 112 8.06 -5.02 27.61
C ARG A 112 6.93 -5.47 28.52
N GLU A 113 6.95 -5.10 29.80
CA GLU A 113 5.87 -5.44 30.74
C GLU A 113 4.51 -4.84 30.35
N ILE A 114 4.48 -3.60 29.83
CA ILE A 114 3.21 -2.93 29.49
C ILE A 114 2.59 -3.50 28.20
N PHE A 115 3.43 -3.91 27.25
CA PHE A 115 2.99 -4.29 25.90
C PHE A 115 3.16 -5.78 25.57
N ASP A 116 3.71 -6.61 26.46
CA ASP A 116 3.86 -8.06 26.27
C ASP A 116 2.53 -8.73 25.89
N ASP A 117 1.44 -8.31 26.56
CA ASP A 117 0.09 -8.84 26.31
C ASP A 117 -0.60 -8.22 25.07
N CYS A 118 -0.07 -7.12 24.52
CA CYS A 118 -0.72 -6.35 23.46
C CYS A 118 -0.03 -6.41 22.09
N ILE A 119 1.29 -6.60 22.04
CA ILE A 119 2.07 -6.60 20.80
C ILE A 119 2.57 -8.02 20.51
N VAL A 120 1.85 -8.72 19.64
CA VAL A 120 2.36 -9.94 19.03
C VAL A 120 3.28 -9.52 17.88
N PHE A 121 4.59 -9.52 18.12
CA PHE A 121 5.54 -9.46 17.01
C PHE A 121 5.42 -10.79 16.25
N GLU A 122 4.68 -10.78 15.14
CA GLU A 122 4.68 -11.87 14.17
C GLU A 122 6.11 -11.95 13.60
N ASP A 123 6.93 -12.83 14.17
CA ASP A 123 8.24 -13.14 13.65
C ASP A 123 8.04 -13.83 12.30
N ASP A 124 8.32 -13.09 11.22
CA ASP A 124 8.35 -13.59 9.84
C ASP A 124 9.35 -14.76 9.75
N HIS A 125 8.86 -15.99 9.89
CA HIS A 125 9.57 -17.25 9.65
C HIS A 125 9.63 -17.59 8.15
#